data_AF-A0A0C9QX20-F1
#
_entry.id   AF-A0A0C9QX20-F1
#
_cell.length_a   1.000
_cell.length_b   1.000
_cell.length_c   1.000
_cell.angle_alpha   90.00
_cell.angle_beta   90.00
_cell.angle_gamma   90.00
#
_symmetry.space_group_name_H-M   'P 1'
#
loop_
_entity.id
_entity.type
_entity.pdbx_description
1 polymer ?
#
loop_
_entity_poly.entity_id
_entity_poly.type
_entity_poly.pdbx_seq_one_letter_code
_entity_poly.pdbx_strand_id
1 'polypeptide(L)'
;MSHYSHVQRVRKLYKTILKLHRGLPEAMQTLGNNYLRDEFRRHKTCGSTEANVFMHEWADYAIGLAEQLGLRGPLTAKPLGKDLNADDLDKLRDEQVYQLYELMIAATGKQEGEKR
;
A
#
# COMPACT_ATOMS: atom_id res chain seq x y z
N MET A 1 -24.09 20.19 5.43
CA MET A 1 -22.74 19.85 4.91
C MET A 1 -22.90 19.20 3.54
N SER A 2 -22.22 19.69 2.50
CA SER A 2 -22.34 19.15 1.14
C SER A 2 -21.74 17.74 1.07
N HIS A 3 -22.53 16.77 0.63
CA HIS A 3 -22.07 15.39 0.48
C HIS A 3 -21.33 15.25 -0.86
N TYR A 4 -20.06 14.85 -0.83
CA TYR A 4 -19.30 14.63 -2.06
C TYR A 4 -19.91 13.49 -2.89
N SER A 5 -19.93 13.65 -4.22
CA SER A 5 -20.26 12.55 -5.13
C SER A 5 -19.19 11.45 -5.02
N HIS A 6 -19.54 10.21 -5.40
CA HIS A 6 -18.60 9.09 -5.40
C HIS A 6 -17.33 9.42 -6.21
N VAL A 7 -17.49 9.98 -7.42
CA VAL A 7 -16.36 10.40 -8.28
C VAL A 7 -15.47 11.45 -7.61
N GLN A 8 -16.06 12.40 -6.87
CA GLN A 8 -15.28 13.39 -6.12
C GLN A 8 -14.47 12.74 -4.99
N ARG A 9 -15.06 11.78 -4.26
CA ARG A 9 -14.36 11.02 -3.20
C ARG A 9 -13.20 10.21 -3.77
N VAL A 10 -13.41 9.47 -4.86
CA VAL A 10 -12.36 8.71 -5.57
C VAL A 10 -11.21 9.62 -5.99
N ARG A 11 -11.50 10.74 -6.66
CA ARG A 11 -10.48 11.71 -7.12
C ARG A 11 -9.71 12.33 -5.96
N LYS A 12 -10.38 12.63 -4.85
CA LYS A 12 -9.75 13.18 -3.66
C LYS A 12 -8.77 12.17 -3.08
N LEU A 13 -9.20 10.93 -2.87
CA LEU A 13 -8.35 9.85 -2.32
C LEU A 13 -7.13 9.59 -3.21
N TYR A 14 -7.33 9.43 -4.52
CA TYR A 14 -6.24 9.23 -5.49
C TYR A 14 -5.18 10.35 -5.41
N LYS A 15 -5.62 11.62 -5.36
CA LYS A 15 -4.70 12.77 -5.25
C LYS A 15 -4.01 12.83 -3.88
N THR A 16 -4.70 12.48 -2.80
CA THR A 16 -4.13 12.41 -1.46
C THR A 16 -2.99 11.39 -1.42
N ILE A 17 -3.20 10.20 -1.95
CA ILE A 17 -2.17 9.14 -1.97
C ILE A 17 -0.96 9.58 -2.81
N LEU A 18 -1.16 10.17 -3.99
CA LEU A 18 -0.06 10.71 -4.79
C LEU A 18 0.75 11.79 -4.05
N LYS A 19 0.09 12.60 -3.21
CA LYS A 19 0.78 13.60 -2.39
C LYS A 19 1.58 12.93 -1.28
N LEU A 20 1.04 11.90 -0.63
CA LEU A 20 1.74 11.10 0.38
C LEU A 20 2.93 10.34 -0.21
N HIS A 21 2.84 9.82 -1.44
CA HIS A 21 3.96 9.15 -2.10
C HIS A 21 5.18 10.05 -2.33
N ARG A 22 5.01 11.38 -2.42
CA ARG A 22 6.15 12.33 -2.41
C ARG A 22 6.93 12.30 -1.09
N GLY A 23 6.32 11.70 -0.08
CA GLY A 23 6.85 11.31 1.21
C GLY A 23 7.84 10.15 1.19
N LEU A 24 7.88 9.36 0.11
CA LEU A 24 8.60 8.10 0.10
C LEU A 24 9.98 8.24 -0.54
N PRO A 25 10.92 7.32 -0.25
CA PRO A 25 12.14 7.15 -1.04
C PRO A 25 11.81 6.97 -2.53
N GLU A 26 12.65 7.50 -3.41
CA GLU A 26 12.38 7.61 -4.86
C GLU A 26 11.94 6.30 -5.52
N ALA A 27 12.61 5.18 -5.20
CA ALA A 27 12.26 3.87 -5.72
C ALA A 27 10.84 3.44 -5.28
N MET A 28 10.50 3.65 -4.00
CA MET A 28 9.18 3.33 -3.44
C MET A 28 8.09 4.26 -3.98
N GLN A 29 8.39 5.55 -4.15
CA GLN A 29 7.49 6.51 -4.76
C GLN A 29 7.13 6.10 -6.19
N THR A 30 8.14 5.73 -7.00
CA THR A 30 7.95 5.36 -8.40
C THR A 30 7.11 4.09 -8.52
N LEU A 31 7.46 3.06 -7.74
CA LEU A 31 6.71 1.80 -7.68
C LEU A 31 5.26 2.04 -7.26
N GLY A 32 5.06 2.75 -6.15
CA GLY A 32 3.73 3.04 -5.60
C GLY A 32 2.86 3.87 -6.56
N ASN A 33 3.42 4.87 -7.23
CA ASN A 33 2.68 5.69 -8.20
C ASN A 33 2.18 4.87 -9.40
N ASN A 34 2.99 3.94 -9.90
CA ASN A 34 2.59 3.07 -11.00
C ASN A 34 1.51 2.10 -10.56
N TYR A 35 1.69 1.46 -9.40
CA TYR A 35 0.72 0.54 -8.82
C TYR A 35 -0.63 1.21 -8.55
N LEU A 36 -0.63 2.39 -7.90
CA LEU A 36 -1.84 3.19 -7.65
C LEU A 36 -2.62 3.49 -8.94
N ARG A 37 -1.91 3.90 -10.00
CA ARG A 37 -2.54 4.22 -11.29
C ARG A 37 -3.21 2.99 -11.90
N ASP A 38 -2.53 1.85 -11.84
CA ASP A 38 -3.06 0.61 -12.40
C ASP A 38 -4.24 0.07 -11.60
N GLU A 39 -4.18 0.08 -10.28
CA GLU A 39 -5.26 -0.41 -9.42
C GLU A 39 -6.53 0.43 -9.57
N PHE A 40 -6.42 1.76 -9.51
CA PHE A 40 -7.57 2.65 -9.73
C PHE A 40 -8.13 2.52 -11.15
N ARG A 41 -7.30 2.19 -12.14
CA ARG A 41 -7.75 1.93 -13.51
C ARG A 41 -8.53 0.62 -13.61
N ARG A 42 -8.02 -0.45 -12.99
CA ARG A 42 -8.67 -1.78 -12.96
C ARG A 42 -10.03 -1.73 -12.26
N HIS A 43 -10.18 -0.89 -11.24
CA HIS A 43 -11.42 -0.77 -10.46
C HIS A 43 -12.42 0.27 -11.00
N LYS A 44 -12.20 0.86 -12.19
CA LYS A 44 -13.13 1.85 -12.75
C LYS A 44 -14.55 1.34 -13.01
N THR A 45 -14.68 0.04 -13.30
CA THR A 45 -15.93 -0.59 -13.72
C THR A 45 -16.43 -1.64 -12.72
N CYS A 46 -15.88 -1.66 -11.50
CA CYS A 46 -16.29 -2.60 -10.47
C CYS A 46 -17.70 -2.28 -9.93
N GLY A 47 -18.33 -3.28 -9.30
CA GLY A 47 -19.65 -3.11 -8.69
C GLY A 47 -19.62 -2.16 -7.49
N SER A 48 -20.78 -1.63 -7.07
CA SER A 48 -20.83 -0.68 -5.95
C SER A 48 -20.30 -1.26 -4.63
N THR A 49 -20.49 -2.56 -4.38
CA THR A 49 -19.99 -3.22 -3.17
C THR A 49 -18.46 -3.30 -3.19
N GLU A 50 -17.88 -3.75 -4.29
CA GLU A 50 -16.44 -3.82 -4.51
C GLU A 50 -15.81 -2.43 -4.46
N ALA A 51 -16.45 -1.42 -5.06
CA ALA A 51 -16.00 -0.04 -5.01
C ALA A 51 -15.96 0.51 -3.58
N ASN A 52 -16.92 0.14 -2.73
CA ASN A 52 -16.94 0.57 -1.33
C ASN A 52 -15.79 -0.08 -0.55
N VAL A 53 -15.57 -1.39 -0.70
CA VAL A 53 -14.43 -2.10 -0.08
C VAL A 53 -13.12 -1.50 -0.57
N PHE A 54 -12.94 -1.35 -1.88
CA PHE A 54 -11.78 -0.73 -2.49
C PHE A 54 -11.50 0.66 -1.91
N MET A 55 -12.51 1.53 -1.83
CA MET A 55 -12.36 2.87 -1.29
C MET A 55 -12.02 2.88 0.20
N HIS A 56 -12.50 1.90 0.97
CA HIS A 56 -12.16 1.75 2.39
C HIS A 56 -10.70 1.34 2.57
N GLU A 57 -10.27 0.26 1.91
CA GLU A 57 -8.89 -0.26 2.00
C GLU A 57 -7.86 0.78 1.55
N TRP A 58 -8.13 1.52 0.47
CA TRP A 58 -7.23 2.59 0.01
C TRP A 58 -7.23 3.82 0.91
N ALA A 59 -8.33 4.09 1.63
CA ALA A 59 -8.36 5.14 2.63
C ALA A 59 -7.52 4.74 3.85
N ASP A 60 -7.63 3.49 4.31
CA ASP A 60 -6.86 2.96 5.42
C ASP A 60 -5.36 2.92 5.10
N TYR A 61 -5.00 2.53 3.87
CA TYR A 61 -3.63 2.66 3.36
C TYR A 61 -3.12 4.11 3.43
N ALA A 62 -3.93 5.08 2.99
CA ALA A 62 -3.55 6.49 3.02
C ALA A 62 -3.37 7.02 4.45
N ILE A 63 -4.22 6.59 5.39
CA ILE A 63 -4.12 6.94 6.81
C ILE A 63 -2.83 6.38 7.40
N GLY A 64 -2.58 5.06 7.25
CA GLY A 64 -1.37 4.43 7.77
C GLY A 64 -0.09 5.00 7.17
N LEU A 65 -0.10 5.34 5.87
CA LEU A 65 1.02 6.01 5.23
C LEU A 65 1.24 7.42 5.79
N ALA A 66 0.17 8.19 6.03
CA ALA A 66 0.27 9.52 6.62
C ALA A 66 0.82 9.48 8.06
N GLU A 67 0.41 8.50 8.86
CA GLU A 67 0.92 8.27 10.21
C GLU A 67 2.42 7.96 10.21
N GLN A 68 2.86 7.06 9.33
CA GLN A 68 4.27 6.72 9.18
C GLN A 68 5.11 7.92 8.76
N LEU A 69 4.65 8.68 7.76
CA LEU A 69 5.34 9.88 7.26
C LEU A 69 5.41 11.01 8.29
N GLY A 70 4.47 11.04 9.23
CA GLY A 70 4.37 12.05 10.28
C GLY A 70 4.18 13.49 9.75
N LEU A 71 4.14 14.44 10.68
CA LEU A 71 4.02 15.87 10.36
C LEU A 71 5.30 16.48 9.75
N ARG A 72 6.45 15.81 9.91
CA ARG A 72 7.78 16.30 9.51
C ARG A 72 8.16 15.96 8.07
N GLY A 73 7.35 15.16 7.39
CA GLY A 73 7.42 14.99 5.95
C GLY A 73 8.43 13.94 5.45
N PRO A 74 8.66 13.91 4.12
CA PRO A 74 9.17 12.76 3.36
C PRO A 74 10.46 12.09 3.82
N LEU A 75 11.31 12.82 4.54
CA LEU A 75 12.69 12.43 4.76
C LEU A 75 12.95 11.86 6.15
N THR A 76 11.93 11.78 7.01
CA THR A 76 12.12 11.53 8.45
C THR A 76 11.43 10.29 9.00
N ALA A 77 10.55 9.65 8.24
CA ALA A 77 9.87 8.43 8.65
C ALA A 77 10.77 7.21 8.51
N LYS A 78 11.33 6.74 9.62
CA LYS A 78 11.97 5.43 9.70
C LYS A 78 11.43 4.72 10.94
N PRO A 79 10.99 3.45 10.84
CA PRO A 79 10.86 2.64 9.63
C PRO A 79 9.54 2.89 8.86
N LEU A 80 9.57 2.68 7.54
CA LEU A 80 8.38 2.61 6.69
C LEU A 80 7.86 1.17 6.66
N GLY A 81 6.54 1.02 6.60
CA GLY A 81 5.86 -0.26 6.67
C GLY A 81 5.53 -0.70 8.10
N LYS A 82 4.85 -1.84 8.19
CA LYS A 82 4.54 -2.56 9.42
C LYS A 82 4.87 -4.03 9.20
N ASP A 83 5.18 -4.72 10.30
CA ASP A 83 5.37 -6.17 10.23
C ASP A 83 4.07 -6.86 9.85
N LEU A 84 4.18 -7.95 9.08
CA LEU A 84 3.06 -8.82 8.75
C LEU A 84 2.65 -9.63 9.99
N ASN A 85 1.36 -9.65 10.28
CA ASN A 85 0.83 -10.55 11.30
C ASN A 85 0.79 -11.98 10.77
N ALA A 86 0.89 -12.97 11.66
CA ALA A 86 0.78 -14.38 11.28
C ALA A 86 -0.56 -14.67 10.56
N ASP A 87 -1.66 -14.12 11.07
CA ASP A 87 -3.00 -14.26 10.48
C ASP A 87 -3.12 -13.68 9.06
N ASP A 88 -2.22 -12.77 8.66
CA ASP A 88 -2.19 -12.25 7.29
C ASP A 88 -1.51 -13.21 6.32
N LEU A 89 -0.60 -14.07 6.82
CA LEU A 89 0.03 -15.12 6.01
C LEU A 89 -0.96 -16.23 5.66
N ASP A 90 -1.89 -16.54 6.57
CA ASP A 90 -2.93 -17.55 6.35
C ASP A 90 -3.93 -17.15 5.23
N LYS A 91 -3.97 -15.87 4.86
CA LYS A 91 -4.80 -15.34 3.76
C LYS A 91 -4.12 -15.48 2.40
N LEU A 92 -2.84 -15.82 2.36
CA LEU A 92 -2.06 -15.95 1.14
C LEU A 92 -2.13 -17.39 0.61
N ARG A 93 -2.10 -17.55 -0.72
CA ARG A 93 -1.90 -18.87 -1.33
C ARG A 93 -0.46 -19.34 -1.08
N ASP A 94 -0.23 -20.65 -1.09
CA ASP A 94 1.10 -21.25 -0.90
C ASP A 94 2.17 -20.62 -1.81
N GLU A 95 1.84 -20.40 -3.09
CA GLU A 95 2.74 -19.73 -4.05
C GLU A 95 3.10 -18.29 -3.65
N GLN A 96 2.14 -17.55 -3.06
CA GLN A 96 2.36 -16.17 -2.61
C GLN A 96 3.22 -16.14 -1.33
N VAL A 97 3.04 -17.13 -0.45
CA VAL A 97 3.89 -17.30 0.73
C VAL A 97 5.32 -17.60 0.31
N TYR A 98 5.50 -18.49 -0.67
CA TYR A 98 6.82 -18.81 -1.22
C TYR A 98 7.49 -17.59 -1.86
N GLN A 99 6.77 -16.83 -2.70
CA GLN A 99 7.30 -15.59 -3.29
C GLN A 99 7.68 -14.54 -2.22
N LEU A 100 6.87 -14.42 -1.16
CA LEU A 100 7.18 -13.52 -0.06
C LEU A 100 8.44 -13.95 0.69
N TYR A 101 8.66 -15.26 0.84
CA TYR A 101 9.87 -15.82 1.44
C TYR A 101 11.11 -15.55 0.57
N GLU A 102 11.03 -15.78 -0.74
CA GLU A 102 12.12 -15.44 -1.69
C GLU A 102 12.46 -13.95 -1.64
N LEU A 103 11.45 -13.09 -1.55
CA LEU A 103 11.65 -11.64 -1.40
C LEU A 103 12.38 -11.30 -0.09
N MET A 104 12.03 -11.95 1.02
CA MET A 104 12.69 -11.75 2.32
C MET A 104 14.16 -12.16 2.28
N ILE A 105 14.48 -13.30 1.66
CA ILE A 105 15.86 -13.74 1.43
C ILE A 105 16.63 -12.69 0.62
N ALA A 106 16.09 -12.29 -0.53
CA ALA A 106 16.74 -11.34 -1.43
C ALA A 106 16.97 -9.97 -0.76
N ALA A 107 16.02 -9.49 0.06
CA ALA A 107 16.12 -8.22 0.75
C ALA A 107 17.08 -8.24 1.96
N THR A 108 17.21 -9.38 2.66
CA THR A 108 18.04 -9.51 3.86
C THR A 108 19.42 -10.08 3.60
N GLY A 109 19.66 -10.67 2.42
CA GLY A 109 20.92 -11.31 2.05
C GLY A 109 21.21 -12.59 2.83
N LYS A 110 20.23 -13.15 3.54
CA LYS A 110 20.37 -14.44 4.23
C LYS A 110 20.49 -15.55 3.20
N GLN A 111 21.53 -16.38 3.26
CA GLN A 111 21.62 -17.55 2.38
C GLN A 111 20.65 -18.65 2.83
N GLU A 112 20.05 -19.35 1.87
CA GLU A 112 19.30 -20.58 2.13
C GLU A 112 20.20 -21.58 2.87
N GLY A 113 19.99 -21.76 4.18
CA GLY A 113 20.69 -22.79 4.96
C GLY A 113 21.20 -22.41 6.35
N GLU A 114 21.20 -21.13 6.74
CA GLU A 114 21.50 -20.76 8.14
C GLU A 114 20.29 -21.08 9.04
N LYS A 115 20.21 -22.36 9.44
CA LYS A 115 19.44 -22.78 10.61
C LYS A 115 19.98 -22.03 11.82
N ARG A 116 19.12 -21.25 12.48
CA ARG A 116 19.36 -20.80 13.85
C ARG A 116 19.30 -21.98 14.81
#